data_AF-A0A529FBW7-F1
#
_entry.id   AF-A0A529FBW7-F1
#
_cell.length_a   1.000
_cell.length_b   1.000
_cell.length_c   1.000
_cell.angle_alpha   90.00
_cell.angle_beta   90.00
_cell.angle_gamma   90.00
#
_symmetry.space_group_name_H-M   'P 1'
#
loop_
_entity.id
_entity.type
_entity.pdbx_description
1 polymer ?
#
loop_
_entity_poly.entity_id
_entity_poly.type
_entity_poly.pdbx_seq_one_letter_code
_entity_poly.pdbx_strand_id
1 'polypeptide(L)'
;LLMILAGFVRANAGSIKVGGEEIIAMPPHRRNIGMVFQNYALFPHMNVFHNIAFPLKQRRVSASETAERVEKALDLVQLKGLGERRVDQLSGGQRQRVALARAIVFEPRIVLM
;
A
#
# COMPACT_ATOMS: atom_id res chain seq x y z
N LEU A 1 11.01 14.61 2.33
CA LEU A 1 10.11 14.89 1.17
C LEU A 1 8.98 13.86 1.03
N LEU A 2 9.25 12.55 0.95
CA LEU A 2 8.21 11.51 0.77
C LEU A 2 7.09 11.55 1.80
N MET A 3 7.42 11.79 3.08
CA MET A 3 6.42 11.95 4.15
C MET A 3 5.49 13.15 3.94
N ILE A 4 5.98 14.22 3.31
CA ILE A 4 5.18 15.40 2.97
C ILE A 4 4.26 15.09 1.79
N LEU A 5 4.77 14.39 0.77
CA LEU A 5 3.97 13.91 -0.38
C LEU A 5 2.84 12.97 0.07
N ALA A 6 3.14 12.03 0.96
CA ALA A 6 2.16 11.13 1.56
C ALA A 6 1.18 11.83 2.52
N GLY A 7 1.49 13.05 2.97
CA GLY A 7 0.65 13.85 3.86
C GLY A 7 0.82 13.55 5.35
N PHE A 8 1.85 12.79 5.74
CA PHE A 8 2.18 12.50 7.14
C PHE A 8 2.89 13.67 7.83
N VAL A 9 3.55 14.54 7.06
CA VAL A 9 4.19 15.76 7.54
C VAL A 9 3.64 16.94 6.75
N ARG A 10 3.26 18.02 7.44
CA ARG A 10 2.78 19.24 6.79
C ARG A 10 3.97 20.04 6.25
N ALA A 11 3.88 20.49 5.01
CA ALA A 11 4.86 21.43 4.45
C ALA A 11 4.69 22.81 5.11
N ASN A 12 5.80 23.51 5.36
CA ASN A 12 5.76 24.87 5.89
C ASN A 12 5.21 25.89 4.88
N ALA A 13 5.56 25.72 3.60
CA ALA A 13 5.09 26.54 2.48
C ALA A 13 5.26 25.77 1.15
N GLY A 14 4.70 26.31 0.06
CA GLY A 14 4.85 25.78 -1.30
C GLY A 14 3.57 25.17 -1.86
N SER A 15 3.72 24.41 -2.96
CA SER A 15 2.64 23.67 -3.62
C SER A 15 3.09 22.25 -3.96
N ILE A 16 2.14 21.32 -3.99
CA ILE A 16 2.35 19.93 -4.38
C ILE A 16 1.20 19.53 -5.30
N LYS A 17 1.52 19.29 -6.58
CA LYS A 17 0.54 18.87 -7.58
C LYS A 17 0.82 17.46 -8.08
N VAL A 18 -0.23 16.65 -8.17
CA VAL A 18 -0.18 15.30 -8.75
C VAL A 18 -1.19 15.22 -9.89
N GLY A 19 -0.72 15.03 -11.13
CA GLY A 19 -1.60 15.06 -12.30
C GLY A 19 -2.33 16.40 -12.48
N GLY A 20 -1.71 17.51 -12.06
CA GLY A 20 -2.29 18.86 -12.10
C GLY A 20 -3.17 19.23 -10.91
N GLU A 21 -3.55 18.26 -10.08
CA GLU A 21 -4.40 18.45 -8.89
C GLU A 21 -3.55 18.84 -7.67
N GLU A 22 -3.93 19.90 -6.96
CA GLU A 22 -3.24 20.38 -5.75
C GLU A 22 -3.59 19.50 -4.55
N ILE A 23 -2.58 18.88 -3.92
CA ILE A 23 -2.77 17.90 -2.85
C ILE A 23 -2.17 18.33 -1.49
N ILE A 24 -1.53 19.49 -1.40
CA ILE A 24 -0.78 19.91 -0.21
C ILE A 24 -1.62 19.92 1.09
N ALA A 25 -2.91 20.30 1.00
CA ALA A 25 -3.84 20.33 2.12
C ALA A 25 -4.70 19.05 2.25
N MET A 26 -4.58 18.09 1.32
CA MET A 26 -5.35 16.86 1.37
C MET A 26 -4.86 15.94 2.49
N PRO A 27 -5.74 15.29 3.26
CA PRO A 27 -5.33 14.30 4.24
C PRO A 27 -4.78 13.03 3.54
N PRO A 28 -3.87 12.27 4.17
CA PRO A 28 -3.20 11.12 3.55
C PRO A 28 -4.13 10.13 2.83
N HIS A 29 -5.25 9.77 3.47
CA HIS A 29 -6.20 8.79 2.96
C HIS A 29 -6.93 9.25 1.69
N ARG A 30 -6.93 10.55 1.37
CA ARG A 30 -7.54 11.11 0.14
C ARG A 30 -6.54 11.33 -0.99
N ARG A 31 -5.23 11.23 -0.73
CA ARG A 31 -4.19 11.52 -1.74
C ARG A 31 -4.05 10.43 -2.82
N ASN A 32 -4.63 9.25 -2.58
CA ASN A 32 -4.55 8.09 -3.48
C ASN A 32 -3.11 7.69 -3.87
N ILE A 33 -2.20 7.75 -2.88
CA ILE A 33 -0.78 7.40 -3.01
C ILE A 33 -0.52 6.09 -2.28
N GLY A 34 0.19 5.17 -2.93
CA GLY A 34 0.76 3.97 -2.32
C GLY A 34 2.11 4.27 -1.67
N MET A 35 2.39 3.70 -0.51
CA MET A 35 3.66 3.91 0.19
C MET A 35 4.26 2.60 0.65
N VAL A 36 5.54 2.41 0.32
CA VAL A 36 6.39 1.33 0.85
C VAL A 36 7.34 1.94 1.88
N PHE A 37 7.32 1.42 3.10
CA PHE A 37 8.22 1.87 4.17
C PHE A 37 9.52 1.05 4.15
N GLN A 38 10.61 1.64 4.63
CA GLN A 38 11.92 0.98 4.76
C GLN A 38 11.88 -0.23 5.71
N ASN A 39 11.07 -0.17 6.77
CA ASN A 39 10.82 -1.31 7.67
C ASN A 39 9.62 -2.18 7.22
N TYR A 40 9.13 -1.99 5.99
CA TYR A 40 7.97 -2.63 5.37
C TYR A 40 6.61 -2.33 6.03
N ALA A 41 6.60 -1.96 7.31
CA ALA A 41 5.41 -1.64 8.11
C ALA A 41 4.28 -2.67 7.95
N LEU A 42 4.63 -3.96 7.82
CA LEU A 42 3.66 -5.05 7.71
C LEU A 42 3.04 -5.28 9.10
N PHE A 43 1.75 -5.60 9.12
CA PHE A 43 1.04 -5.91 10.35
C PHE A 43 1.39 -7.35 10.79
N PRO A 44 2.10 -7.54 11.91
CA PRO A 44 2.66 -8.85 12.29
C PRO A 44 1.61 -9.85 12.76
N HIS A 45 0.43 -9.36 13.14
CA HIS A 45 -0.72 -10.16 13.55
C HIS A 45 -1.61 -10.60 12.38
N MET A 46 -1.31 -10.16 11.16
CA MET A 46 -2.06 -10.49 9.94
C MET A 46 -1.23 -11.42 9.03
N ASN A 47 -1.89 -12.30 8.28
CA ASN A 47 -1.24 -13.04 7.20
C ASN A 47 -1.00 -12.14 5.97
N VAL A 48 -0.35 -12.68 4.93
CA VAL A 48 -0.05 -11.94 3.70
C VAL A 48 -1.30 -11.39 3.03
N PHE A 49 -2.34 -12.24 2.89
CA PHE A 49 -3.61 -11.85 2.28
C PHE A 49 -4.22 -10.65 3.00
N HIS A 50 -4.32 -10.72 4.33
CA HIS A 50 -4.92 -9.67 5.15
C HIS A 50 -4.09 -8.38 5.13
N ASN A 51 -2.77 -8.49 5.08
CA ASN A 51 -1.89 -7.33 4.90
C ASN A 51 -2.18 -6.61 3.58
N ILE A 52 -2.24 -7.34 2.47
CA ILE A 52 -2.50 -6.76 1.15
C ILE A 52 -3.95 -6.27 1.05
N ALA A 53 -4.93 -6.98 1.62
CA ALA A 53 -6.34 -6.60 1.59
C ALA A 53 -6.68 -5.36 2.43
N PHE A 54 -5.85 -5.01 3.42
CA PHE A 54 -6.12 -3.93 4.37
C PHE A 54 -6.57 -2.59 3.74
N PRO A 55 -5.85 -1.99 2.76
CA PRO A 55 -6.27 -0.76 2.11
C PRO A 55 -7.60 -0.89 1.33
N LEU A 56 -7.91 -2.07 0.78
CA LEU A 56 -9.18 -2.31 0.09
C LEU A 56 -10.36 -2.33 1.07
N LYS A 57 -10.17 -2.96 2.24
CA LYS A 57 -11.16 -2.95 3.33
C LYS A 57 -11.45 -1.53 3.84
N GLN A 58 -10.41 -0.70 4.00
CA GLN A 58 -10.57 0.71 4.38
C GLN A 58 -11.37 1.52 3.34
N ARG A 59 -11.29 1.13 2.07
CA ARG A 59 -12.05 1.71 0.96
C ARG A 59 -13.42 1.08 0.74
N ARG A 60 -13.83 0.15 1.61
CA ARG A 60 -15.12 -0.57 1.55
C ARG A 60 -15.33 -1.33 0.23
N VAL A 61 -14.25 -1.84 -0.36
CA VAL A 61 -14.31 -2.74 -1.52
C VAL A 61 -14.99 -4.05 -1.12
N SER A 62 -15.80 -4.63 -2.00
CA SER A 62 -16.51 -5.88 -1.70
C SER A 62 -15.54 -7.03 -1.40
N ALA A 63 -15.99 -8.05 -0.65
CA ALA A 63 -15.14 -9.18 -0.30
C ALA A 63 -14.68 -9.97 -1.54
N SER A 64 -15.58 -10.15 -2.53
CA SER A 64 -15.27 -10.84 -3.79
C SER A 64 -14.20 -10.10 -4.59
N GLU A 65 -14.38 -8.79 -4.78
CA GLU A 65 -13.42 -7.95 -5.49
C GLU A 65 -12.10 -7.82 -4.73
N THR A 66 -12.15 -7.81 -3.40
CA THR A 66 -10.95 -7.82 -2.55
C THR A 66 -10.12 -9.07 -2.79
N ALA A 67 -10.74 -10.25 -2.81
CA ALA A 67 -10.04 -11.50 -3.07
C ALA A 67 -9.37 -11.49 -4.45
N GLU A 68 -10.10 -11.05 -5.49
CA GLU A 68 -9.58 -10.98 -6.86
C GLU A 68 -8.37 -10.03 -6.97
N ARG A 69 -8.47 -8.82 -6.42
CA ARG A 69 -7.39 -7.82 -6.46
C ARG A 69 -6.15 -8.29 -5.67
N VAL A 70 -6.34 -8.98 -4.53
CA VAL A 70 -5.23 -9.51 -3.75
C VAL A 70 -4.50 -10.62 -4.51
N GLU A 71 -5.21 -11.54 -5.14
CA GLU A 71 -4.61 -12.59 -5.97
C GLU A 71 -3.82 -12.00 -7.14
N LYS A 72 -4.39 -11.00 -7.84
CA LYS A 72 -3.67 -10.26 -8.90
C LYS A 72 -2.41 -9.59 -8.37
N ALA A 73 -2.47 -8.93 -7.22
CA ALA A 73 -1.31 -8.29 -6.61
C ALA A 73 -0.23 -9.29 -6.20
N LEU A 74 -0.60 -10.46 -5.68
CA LEU A 74 0.32 -11.54 -5.33
C LEU A 74 1.03 -12.11 -6.56
N ASP A 75 0.31 -12.25 -7.67
CA ASP A 75 0.88 -12.73 -8.93
C ASP A 75 1.92 -11.74 -9.49
N LEU A 76 1.59 -10.44 -9.50
CA LEU A 76 2.49 -9.37 -9.95
C LEU A 76 3.82 -9.34 -9.19
N VAL A 77 3.80 -9.65 -7.89
CA VAL A 77 5.01 -9.67 -7.06
C VAL A 77 5.63 -11.08 -6.93
N GLN A 78 5.21 -12.04 -7.75
CA GLN A 78 5.73 -13.41 -7.76
C GLN A 78 5.63 -14.10 -6.39
N LEU A 79 4.52 -13.91 -5.68
CA LEU A 79 4.20 -14.52 -4.39
C LEU A 79 2.89 -15.31 -4.42
N LYS A 80 2.46 -15.77 -5.60
CA LYS A 80 1.26 -16.59 -5.76
C LYS A 80 1.26 -17.79 -4.79
N GLY A 81 0.14 -18.03 -4.13
CA GLY A 81 -0.02 -19.12 -3.16
C GLY A 81 0.55 -18.85 -1.75
N LEU A 82 1.15 -17.67 -1.49
CA LEU A 82 1.66 -17.32 -0.16
C LEU A 82 0.66 -16.53 0.70
N GLY A 83 -0.58 -16.34 0.25
CA GLY A 83 -1.60 -15.53 0.94
C GLY A 83 -1.86 -15.91 2.40
N GLU A 84 -1.83 -17.21 2.72
CA GLU A 84 -2.08 -17.72 4.07
C GLU A 84 -0.86 -17.66 5.00
N ARG A 85 0.34 -17.40 4.47
CA ARG A 85 1.54 -17.33 5.30
C ARG A 85 1.51 -16.11 6.22
N ARG A 86 2.06 -16.27 7.41
CA ARG A 86 2.31 -15.14 8.31
C ARG A 86 3.56 -14.37 7.90
N VAL A 87 3.62 -13.09 8.24
CA VAL A 87 4.72 -12.18 7.85
C VAL A 87 6.08 -12.61 8.43
N ASP A 88 6.07 -13.24 9.61
CA ASP A 88 7.25 -13.78 10.28
C ASP A 88 7.82 -15.03 9.60
N GLN A 89 7.02 -15.71 8.77
CA GLN A 89 7.43 -16.89 7.98
C GLN A 89 8.05 -16.51 6.62
N LEU A 90 8.19 -15.21 6.34
CA LEU A 90 8.71 -14.70 5.08
C LEU A 90 10.17 -14.29 5.17
N SER A 91 10.92 -14.47 4.09
CA SER A 91 12.24 -13.87 3.93
C SER A 91 12.15 -12.34 3.85
N GLY A 92 13.27 -11.65 4.05
CA GLY A 92 13.32 -10.18 3.92
C GLY A 92 12.82 -9.68 2.56
N GLY A 93 13.27 -10.31 1.46
CA GLY A 93 12.82 -9.97 0.11
C GLY A 93 11.34 -10.28 -0.13
N GLN A 94 10.82 -11.36 0.46
CA GLN A 94 9.37 -11.64 0.41
C GLN A 94 8.57 -10.57 1.16
N ARG A 95 9.02 -10.14 2.35
CA ARG A 95 8.37 -9.04 3.09
C ARG A 95 8.33 -7.74 2.30
N GLN A 96 9.43 -7.40 1.62
CA GLN A 96 9.48 -6.23 0.74
C GLN A 96 8.44 -6.32 -0.38
N ARG A 97 8.34 -7.49 -1.04
CA ARG A 97 7.35 -7.73 -2.11
C ARG A 97 5.91 -7.70 -1.61
N VAL A 98 5.63 -8.18 -0.40
CA VAL A 98 4.31 -8.03 0.24
C VAL A 98 3.99 -6.56 0.53
N ALA A 99 4.96 -5.78 1.01
CA ALA A 99 4.76 -4.35 1.25
C ALA A 99 4.48 -3.59 -0.05
N LEU A 100 5.17 -3.94 -1.14
CA LEU A 100 4.91 -3.43 -2.48
C LEU A 100 3.50 -3.81 -2.95
N ALA A 101 3.12 -5.09 -2.85
CA ALA A 101 1.78 -5.56 -3.23
C ALA A 101 0.68 -4.79 -2.48
N ARG A 102 0.84 -4.59 -1.17
CA ARG A 102 -0.08 -3.79 -0.35
C ARG A 102 -0.15 -2.33 -0.81
N ALA A 103 0.97 -1.74 -1.25
CA ALA A 103 0.99 -0.37 -1.75
C ALA A 103 0.28 -0.20 -3.09
N ILE A 104 0.27 -1.23 -3.95
CA ILE A 104 -0.28 -1.16 -5.33
C ILE A 104 -1.70 -1.72 -5.49
N VAL A 105 -2.18 -2.55 -4.56
CA VAL A 105 -3.44 -3.31 -4.70
C VAL A 105 -4.69 -2.46 -4.97
N PHE A 106 -4.71 -1.21 -4.52
CA PHE A 106 -5.82 -0.28 -4.73
C PHE A 106 -5.61 0.66 -5.93
N GLU A 107 -4.61 0.36 -6.77
CA GLU A 107 -4.28 1.09 -7.99
C GLU A 107 -4.04 2.59 -7.73
N PRO A 108 -3.05 2.93 -6.89
CA PRO A 108 -2.69 4.32 -6.65
C PRO A 108 -2.17 5.00 -7.92
N ARG A 109 -2.29 6.33 -7.99
CA ARG A 109 -1.68 7.12 -9.07
C ARG A 109 -0.15 7.15 -8.99
N ILE A 110 0.38 7.08 -7.76
CA ILE A 110 1.82 7.15 -7.48
C ILE A 110 2.14 6.15 -6.37
N VAL A 111 3.30 5.50 -6.49
CA VAL A 111 3.92 4.69 -5.43
C VAL A 111 5.18 5.41 -4.95
N LEU A 112 5.31 5.58 -3.64
CA LEU A 112 6.50 6.12 -2.97
C LEU A 112 7.29 4.98 -2.33
N MET A 113 8.62 5.03 -2.47
CA MET A 113 9.56 4.00 -1.98
C MET A 113 10.67 4.62 -1.12
#